data_AF-A0A0N8I0F0-F1
#
_entry.id   AF-A0A0N8I0F0-F1
#
_cell.length_a   1.000
_cell.length_b   1.000
_cell.length_c   1.000
_cell.angle_alpha   90.00
_cell.angle_beta   90.00
_cell.angle_gamma   90.00
#
_symmetry.space_group_name_H-M   'P 1'
#
loop_
_entity.id
_entity.type
_entity.pdbx_description
1 polymer ?
#
loop_
_entity_poly.entity_id
_entity_poly.type
_entity_poly.pdbx_seq_one_letter_code
_entity_poly.pdbx_strand_id
1 'polypeptide(L)'
;MSSNLLGEEIEDILRESFENAGDELLFVDPSAEAIEALIALGTEFEGELPTVKVLADERMLKDVMDDFLVASNAADLVEAGSLELRNLDEETDNALLVTEDRTVAIVTAGDAVAGLATDDEEFVALAHDNYSERFDAAETYNLRTPRSRASVRRWRPISAISPARTSTPC
;
A
#
# COMPACT_ATOMS: atom_id res chain seq x y z
N MET A 1 -21.18 -13.79 23.49
CA MET A 1 -20.07 -14.62 22.99
C MET A 1 -19.61 -13.94 21.72
N SER A 2 -18.64 -13.05 21.83
CA SER A 2 -18.09 -12.33 20.70
C SER A 2 -16.72 -12.95 20.42
N SER A 3 -16.64 -13.71 19.34
CA SER A 3 -15.36 -14.18 18.82
C SER A 3 -14.69 -12.94 18.22
N ASN A 4 -13.94 -12.22 19.05
CA ASN A 4 -13.22 -11.01 18.65
C ASN A 4 -11.93 -11.37 17.91
N LEU A 5 -11.92 -12.40 17.08
CA LEU A 5 -10.75 -12.84 16.33
C LEU A 5 -11.16 -12.92 14.87
N LEU A 6 -10.59 -12.03 14.07
CA LEU A 6 -10.66 -12.06 12.62
C LEU A 6 -9.39 -12.71 12.07
N GLY A 7 -9.58 -13.65 11.14
CA GLY A 7 -8.52 -14.30 10.34
C GLY A 7 -7.49 -15.13 11.11
N GLU A 8 -6.73 -15.94 10.36
CA GLU A 8 -5.45 -16.51 10.81
C GLU A 8 -4.25 -15.78 10.16
N GLU A 9 -4.51 -15.06 9.06
CA GLU A 9 -3.56 -14.27 8.30
C GLU A 9 -4.06 -12.81 8.12
N ILE A 10 -3.14 -11.87 7.89
CA ILE A 10 -3.50 -10.45 7.74
C ILE A 10 -4.38 -10.18 6.52
N GLU A 11 -4.20 -10.94 5.45
CA GLU A 11 -5.01 -10.85 4.24
C GLU A 11 -6.48 -11.20 4.50
N ASP A 12 -6.75 -12.19 5.35
CA ASP A 12 -8.12 -12.55 5.72
C ASP A 12 -8.80 -11.44 6.50
N ILE A 13 -8.06 -10.81 7.42
CA ILE A 13 -8.56 -9.66 8.19
C ILE A 13 -8.88 -8.49 7.26
N LEU A 14 -7.99 -8.20 6.30
CA LEU A 14 -8.18 -7.12 5.34
C LEU A 14 -9.36 -7.40 4.40
N ARG A 15 -9.47 -8.63 3.89
CA ARG A 15 -10.58 -9.04 3.02
C ARG A 15 -11.92 -8.94 3.72
N GLU A 16 -12.04 -9.48 4.93
CA GLU A 16 -13.26 -9.32 5.73
C GLU A 16 -13.54 -7.84 6.00
N SER A 17 -12.52 -7.04 6.27
CA SER A 17 -12.70 -5.61 6.52
C SER A 17 -13.15 -4.86 5.26
N PHE A 18 -12.71 -5.24 4.07
CA PHE A 18 -13.18 -4.65 2.80
C PHE A 18 -14.63 -5.02 2.49
N GLU A 19 -15.01 -6.29 2.71
CA GLU A 19 -16.38 -6.76 2.48
C GLU A 19 -17.40 -6.12 3.43
N ASN A 20 -16.94 -5.69 4.61
CA ASN A 20 -17.77 -5.04 5.62
C ASN A 20 -17.54 -3.52 5.72
N ALA A 21 -16.54 -2.98 5.02
CA ALA A 21 -16.36 -1.55 4.91
C ALA A 21 -17.47 -1.02 4.00
N GLY A 22 -18.14 0.05 4.44
CA GLY A 22 -19.04 0.80 3.58
C GLY A 22 -18.24 1.52 2.50
N ASP A 23 -18.24 2.85 2.53
CA ASP A 23 -17.56 3.64 1.52
C ASP A 23 -16.06 3.85 1.81
N GLU A 24 -15.66 3.74 3.09
CA GLU A 24 -14.34 4.13 3.57
C GLU A 24 -13.79 3.17 4.63
N LEU A 25 -12.46 3.01 4.61
CA LEU A 25 -11.71 2.29 5.64
C LEU A 25 -10.43 3.06 5.97
N LEU A 26 -10.21 3.33 7.26
CA LEU A 26 -8.96 3.89 7.78
C LEU A 26 -8.04 2.77 8.27
N PHE A 27 -6.80 2.74 7.77
CA PHE A 27 -5.77 1.82 8.23
C PHE A 27 -4.63 2.60 8.90
N VAL A 28 -4.51 2.48 10.21
CA VAL A 28 -3.58 3.23 11.03
C VAL A 28 -2.41 2.37 11.48
N ASP A 29 -1.21 2.91 11.32
CA ASP A 29 0.08 2.33 11.71
C ASP A 29 0.28 0.87 11.28
N PRO A 30 -0.02 0.52 10.01
CA PRO A 30 0.18 -0.83 9.52
C PRO A 30 1.66 -1.23 9.53
N SER A 31 1.94 -2.52 9.69
CA SER A 31 3.28 -3.04 9.42
C SER A 31 3.60 -3.01 7.91
N ALA A 32 4.87 -3.13 7.55
CA ALA A 32 5.29 -3.24 6.15
C ALA A 32 4.58 -4.39 5.43
N GLU A 33 4.53 -5.58 6.06
CA GLU A 33 3.83 -6.77 5.54
C GLU A 33 2.33 -6.49 5.34
N ALA A 34 1.71 -5.73 6.24
CA ALA A 34 0.31 -5.36 6.14
C ALA A 34 0.03 -4.43 4.95
N ILE A 35 0.94 -3.49 4.67
CA ILE A 35 0.82 -2.61 3.50
C ILE A 35 0.99 -3.40 2.20
N GLU A 36 1.96 -4.31 2.13
CA GLU A 36 2.16 -5.17 0.97
C GLU A 36 0.92 -6.04 0.70
N ALA A 37 0.37 -6.65 1.76
CA ALA A 37 -0.86 -7.43 1.69
C ALA A 37 -2.06 -6.58 1.24
N LEU A 38 -2.19 -5.35 1.77
CA LEU A 38 -3.23 -4.40 1.38
C LEU A 38 -3.18 -4.09 -0.13
N ILE A 39 -1.98 -3.78 -0.64
CA ILE A 39 -1.79 -3.41 -2.04
C ILE A 39 -2.06 -4.61 -2.96
N ALA A 40 -1.55 -5.79 -2.60
CA ALA A 40 -1.80 -7.01 -3.35
C ALA A 40 -3.30 -7.33 -3.39
N LEU A 41 -3.96 -7.33 -2.24
CA LEU A 41 -5.39 -7.58 -2.12
C LEU A 41 -6.20 -6.54 -2.91
N GLY A 42 -5.88 -5.25 -2.80
CA GLY A 42 -6.56 -4.19 -3.54
C GLY A 42 -6.48 -4.38 -5.06
N THR A 43 -5.38 -4.92 -5.59
CA THR A 43 -5.29 -5.21 -7.04
C THR A 43 -6.03 -6.47 -7.48
N GLU A 44 -6.23 -7.43 -6.57
CA GLU A 44 -6.86 -8.71 -6.86
C GLU A 44 -8.34 -8.75 -6.47
N PHE A 45 -8.84 -7.77 -5.72
CA PHE A 45 -10.19 -7.77 -5.17
C PHE A 45 -11.24 -7.70 -6.29
N GLU A 46 -12.04 -8.75 -6.41
CA GLU A 46 -13.13 -8.85 -7.36
C GLU A 46 -14.39 -8.20 -6.77
N GLY A 47 -14.41 -6.86 -6.64
CA GLY A 47 -15.52 -6.12 -6.03
C GLY A 47 -15.40 -4.61 -6.13
N GLU A 48 -16.33 -3.90 -5.50
CA GLU A 48 -16.20 -2.45 -5.29
C GLU A 48 -15.33 -2.25 -4.05
N LEU A 49 -14.16 -1.65 -4.24
CA LEU A 49 -13.23 -1.39 -3.15
C LEU A 49 -13.66 -0.14 -2.39
N PRO A 50 -13.67 -0.17 -1.05
CA PRO A 50 -13.80 1.04 -0.26
C PRO A 50 -12.59 1.95 -0.51
N THR A 51 -12.75 3.24 -0.23
CA THR A 51 -11.60 4.15 -0.23
C THR A 51 -10.76 3.85 1.00
N VAL A 52 -9.55 3.33 0.79
CA VAL A 52 -8.63 2.98 1.88
C VAL A 52 -7.73 4.17 2.19
N LYS A 53 -7.87 4.73 3.39
CA LYS A 53 -7.05 5.83 3.92
C LYS A 53 -6.00 5.28 4.87
N VAL A 54 -4.72 5.40 4.53
CA VAL A 54 -3.62 4.84 5.33
C VAL A 54 -2.84 5.94 6.04
N LEU A 55 -2.64 5.79 7.35
CA LEU A 55 -1.65 6.54 8.13
C LEU A 55 -0.48 5.63 8.49
N ALA A 56 0.70 5.91 7.96
CA ALA A 56 1.87 5.07 8.18
C ALA A 56 3.16 5.88 8.29
N ASP A 57 4.19 5.31 8.94
CA ASP A 57 5.51 5.94 9.01
C ASP A 57 6.11 6.16 7.62
N GLU A 58 6.65 7.35 7.38
CA GLU A 58 7.17 7.76 6.07
C GLU A 58 8.37 6.91 5.63
N ARG A 59 9.21 6.45 6.56
CA ARG A 59 10.39 5.63 6.22
C ARG A 59 9.97 4.22 5.84
N MET A 60 9.06 3.62 6.61
CA MET A 60 8.49 2.32 6.30
C MET A 60 7.75 2.35 4.95
N LEU A 61 6.96 3.39 4.67
CA LEU A 61 6.35 3.58 3.34
C LEU A 61 7.40 3.68 2.23
N LYS A 62 8.53 4.35 2.44
CA LYS A 62 9.61 4.40 1.44
C LYS A 62 10.22 3.03 1.19
N ASP A 63 10.48 2.28 2.25
CA ASP A 63 11.11 0.96 2.16
C ASP A 63 10.20 -0.05 1.43
N VAL A 64 8.90 -0.05 1.73
CA VAL A 64 7.90 -0.89 1.02
C VAL A 64 7.79 -0.48 -0.45
N MET A 65 7.77 0.82 -0.73
CA MET A 65 7.63 1.35 -2.09
C MET A 65 8.95 1.31 -2.90
N ASP A 66 10.04 0.79 -2.34
CA ASP A 66 11.26 0.51 -3.11
C ASP A 66 11.09 -0.74 -4.01
N ASP A 67 10.14 -1.63 -3.69
CA ASP A 67 9.75 -2.71 -4.59
C ASP A 67 8.90 -2.16 -5.76
N PHE A 68 9.35 -2.43 -6.98
CA PHE A 68 8.72 -1.90 -8.18
C PHE A 68 7.27 -2.37 -8.36
N LEU A 69 6.98 -3.63 -8.06
CA LEU A 69 5.64 -4.18 -8.24
C LEU A 69 4.68 -3.58 -7.22
N VAL A 70 5.11 -3.52 -5.96
CA VAL A 70 4.32 -2.92 -4.87
C VAL A 70 4.05 -1.44 -5.17
N ALA A 71 5.08 -0.68 -5.56
CA ALA A 71 4.93 0.74 -5.88
C ALA A 71 4.05 1.01 -7.11
N SER A 72 4.13 0.16 -8.14
CA SER A 72 3.27 0.28 -9.32
C SER A 72 1.81 0.00 -8.98
N ASN A 73 1.54 -1.09 -8.25
CA ASN A 73 0.19 -1.43 -7.82
C ASN A 73 -0.40 -0.35 -6.90
N ALA A 74 0.38 0.17 -5.96
CA ALA A 74 -0.05 1.27 -5.11
C ALA A 74 -0.37 2.53 -5.91
N ALA A 75 0.45 2.87 -6.92
CA ALA A 75 0.20 4.02 -7.78
C ALA A 75 -1.11 3.87 -8.58
N ASP A 76 -1.40 2.66 -9.08
CA ASP A 76 -2.65 2.38 -9.78
C ASP A 76 -3.87 2.54 -8.85
N LEU A 77 -3.77 2.07 -7.59
CA LEU A 77 -4.84 2.24 -6.58
C LEU A 77 -5.05 3.70 -6.19
N VAL A 78 -3.96 4.47 -6.06
CA VAL A 78 -4.05 5.92 -5.78
C VAL A 78 -4.64 6.68 -6.97
N GLU A 79 -4.27 6.32 -8.20
CA GLU A 79 -4.84 6.93 -9.41
C GLU A 79 -6.33 6.61 -9.57
N ALA A 80 -6.75 5.40 -9.18
CA ALA A 80 -8.15 5.00 -9.14
C ALA A 80 -8.96 5.69 -8.03
N GLY A 81 -8.29 6.33 -7.05
CA GLY A 81 -8.93 6.93 -5.89
C GLY A 81 -9.35 5.93 -4.82
N SER A 82 -8.94 4.66 -4.93
CA SER A 82 -9.25 3.62 -3.94
C SER A 82 -8.23 3.56 -2.80
N LEU A 83 -7.11 4.28 -2.91
CA LEU A 83 -6.06 4.34 -1.89
C LEU A 83 -5.58 5.78 -1.69
N GLU A 84 -5.46 6.20 -0.43
CA GLU A 84 -4.78 7.43 -0.05
C GLU A 84 -3.74 7.11 1.03
N LEU A 85 -2.51 7.61 0.85
CA LEU A 85 -1.40 7.40 1.78
C LEU A 85 -1.00 8.72 2.44
N ARG A 86 -0.90 8.72 3.76
CA ARG A 86 -0.44 9.88 4.55
C ARG A 86 0.55 9.47 5.64
N ASN A 87 1.41 10.41 6.00
CA ASN A 87 2.44 10.21 7.00
C ASN A 87 1.84 10.21 8.40
N LEU A 88 2.24 9.24 9.23
CA LEU A 88 1.89 9.22 10.64
C LEU A 88 2.94 9.99 11.45
N ASP A 89 2.50 11.04 12.15
CA ASP A 89 3.41 11.91 12.93
C ASP A 89 3.88 11.29 14.26
N GLU A 90 3.08 10.39 14.85
CA GLU A 90 3.42 9.68 16.11
C GLU A 90 2.94 8.24 16.02
N GLU A 91 3.82 7.31 16.44
CA GLU A 91 3.55 5.88 16.49
C GLU A 91 2.34 5.58 17.40
N THR A 92 1.61 4.52 17.05
CA THR A 92 0.51 3.99 17.86
C THR A 92 0.92 2.70 18.55
N ASP A 93 0.13 2.27 19.55
CA ASP A 93 0.46 1.04 20.27
C ASP A 93 0.23 -0.23 19.43
N ASN A 94 -0.71 -0.19 18.47
CA ASN A 94 -1.05 -1.30 17.59
C ASN A 94 -1.61 -0.78 16.26
N ALA A 95 -1.43 -1.56 15.20
CA ALA A 95 -2.10 -1.30 13.93
C ALA A 95 -3.63 -1.44 14.07
N LEU A 96 -4.38 -0.52 13.47
CA LEU A 96 -5.84 -0.44 13.58
C LEU A 96 -6.51 -0.31 12.22
N LEU A 97 -7.57 -1.08 11.99
CA LEU A 97 -8.53 -0.87 10.91
C LEU A 97 -9.79 -0.25 11.51
N VAL A 98 -10.22 0.88 10.98
CA VAL A 98 -11.36 1.64 11.51
C VAL A 98 -12.33 1.94 10.38
N THR A 99 -13.58 1.56 10.57
CA THR A 99 -14.73 1.92 9.73
C THR A 99 -15.78 2.62 10.59
N GLU A 100 -16.85 3.12 9.97
CA GLU A 100 -17.95 3.78 10.70
C GLU A 100 -18.68 2.82 11.67
N ASP A 101 -18.65 1.52 11.39
CA ASP A 101 -19.40 0.51 12.15
C ASP A 101 -18.52 -0.40 13.02
N ARG A 102 -17.20 -0.42 12.77
CA ARG A 102 -16.30 -1.39 13.42
C ARG A 102 -14.89 -0.86 13.57
N THR A 103 -14.23 -1.27 14.65
CA THR A 103 -12.78 -1.07 14.85
C THR A 103 -12.12 -2.41 15.09
N VAL A 104 -11.00 -2.67 14.41
CA VAL A 104 -10.21 -3.90 14.52
C VAL A 104 -8.77 -3.56 14.85
N ALA A 105 -8.28 -4.01 15.99
CA ALA A 105 -6.86 -3.93 16.34
C ALA A 105 -6.14 -5.19 15.86
N ILE A 106 -5.07 -5.02 15.09
CA ILE A 106 -4.24 -6.12 14.62
C ILE A 106 -3.16 -6.39 15.66
N VAL A 107 -3.11 -7.62 16.15
CA VAL A 107 -2.14 -8.08 17.16
C VAL A 107 -1.29 -9.18 16.56
N THR A 108 0.03 -9.05 16.68
CA THR A 108 1.00 -10.05 16.24
C THR A 108 1.63 -10.77 17.43
N ALA A 109 1.77 -12.09 17.31
CA ALA A 109 2.34 -12.96 18.34
C ALA A 109 3.25 -14.02 17.72
N GLY A 110 4.51 -13.65 17.49
CA GLY A 110 5.45 -14.49 16.73
C GLY A 110 5.04 -14.52 15.27
N ASP A 111 4.78 -15.72 14.73
CA ASP A 111 4.35 -15.91 13.35
C ASP A 111 2.81 -15.84 13.18
N ALA A 112 2.07 -15.64 14.28
CA ALA A 112 0.60 -15.57 14.26
C ALA A 112 0.10 -14.12 14.26
N VAL A 113 -0.96 -13.86 13.50
CA VAL A 113 -1.67 -12.58 13.46
C VAL A 113 -3.12 -12.81 13.89
N ALA A 114 -3.69 -11.84 14.61
CA ALA A 114 -5.07 -11.88 15.07
C ALA A 114 -5.71 -10.49 15.03
N GLY A 115 -6.93 -10.39 14.50
CA GLY A 115 -7.71 -9.14 14.54
C GLY A 115 -8.67 -9.10 15.72
N LEU A 116 -8.46 -8.18 16.67
CA LEU A 116 -9.35 -7.90 17.79
C LEU A 116 -10.39 -6.85 17.42
N ALA A 117 -11.62 -7.30 17.17
CA ALA A 117 -12.69 -6.43 16.71
C ALA A 117 -13.65 -5.97 17.82
N THR A 118 -14.18 -4.76 17.65
CA THR A 118 -15.27 -4.19 18.44
C THR A 118 -16.26 -3.45 17.53
N ASP A 119 -17.54 -3.55 17.88
CA ASP A 119 -18.69 -2.88 17.25
C ASP A 119 -19.42 -1.95 18.26
N ASP A 120 -18.75 -1.63 19.38
CA ASP A 120 -19.26 -0.68 20.37
C ASP A 120 -19.38 0.72 19.76
N GLU A 121 -20.62 1.17 19.52
CA GLU A 121 -20.93 2.40 18.77
C GLU A 121 -20.20 3.64 19.32
N GLU A 122 -20.10 3.78 20.66
CA GLU A 122 -19.44 4.94 21.29
C GLU A 122 -17.94 4.93 21.04
N PHE A 123 -17.29 3.76 21.20
CA PHE A 123 -15.87 3.61 20.95
C PHE A 123 -15.52 3.72 19.46
N VAL A 124 -16.30 3.10 18.59
CA VAL A 124 -16.09 3.13 17.13
C VAL A 124 -16.20 4.55 16.61
N ALA A 125 -17.24 5.29 16.99
CA ALA A 125 -17.40 6.69 16.57
C ALA A 125 -16.23 7.56 17.05
N LEU A 126 -15.81 7.39 18.31
CA LEU A 126 -14.65 8.11 18.87
C LEU A 126 -13.35 7.80 18.10
N ALA A 127 -13.10 6.53 17.80
CA ALA A 127 -11.92 6.10 17.06
C ALA A 127 -11.94 6.64 15.64
N HIS A 128 -13.08 6.50 14.95
CA HIS A 128 -13.28 6.98 13.58
C HIS A 128 -13.06 8.48 13.47
N ASP A 129 -13.68 9.29 14.35
CA ASP A 129 -13.53 10.75 14.34
C ASP A 129 -12.08 11.15 14.60
N ASN A 130 -11.45 10.58 15.62
CA ASN A 130 -10.07 10.91 15.99
C ASN A 130 -9.09 10.59 14.86
N TYR A 131 -9.19 9.42 14.22
CA TYR A 131 -8.28 9.04 13.15
C TYR A 131 -8.59 9.72 11.82
N SER A 132 -9.85 10.05 11.55
CA SER A 132 -10.23 10.89 10.40
C SER A 132 -9.64 12.29 10.51
N GLU A 133 -9.76 12.93 11.67
CA GLU A 133 -9.16 14.26 11.92
C GLU A 133 -7.63 14.22 11.79
N ARG A 134 -6.99 13.17 12.34
CA ARG A 134 -5.54 12.98 12.23
C ARG A 134 -5.12 12.74 10.78
N PHE A 135 -5.90 11.96 10.04
CA PHE A 135 -5.66 11.73 8.61
C PHE A 135 -5.73 13.03 7.83
N ASP A 136 -6.77 13.82 8.04
CA ASP A 136 -6.97 15.09 7.34
C ASP A 136 -5.87 16.11 7.63
N ALA A 137 -5.32 16.10 8.86
CA ALA A 137 -4.20 16.94 9.26
C ALA A 137 -2.83 16.45 8.77
N ALA A 138 -2.69 15.16 8.47
CA ALA A 138 -1.42 14.54 8.10
C ALA A 138 -0.94 14.95 6.69
N GLU A 139 0.38 14.98 6.51
CA GLU A 139 0.99 15.26 5.22
C GLU A 139 0.78 14.08 4.25
N THR A 140 0.37 14.39 3.02
CA THR A 140 0.21 13.38 1.95
C THR A 140 1.55 12.75 1.60
N TYR A 141 1.59 11.42 1.64
CA TYR A 141 2.75 10.67 1.17
C TYR A 141 2.82 10.71 -0.35
N ASN A 142 3.90 11.28 -0.87
CA ASN A 142 4.10 11.39 -2.31
C ASN A 142 4.79 10.13 -2.85
N LEU A 143 4.01 9.25 -3.49
CA LEU A 143 4.54 8.11 -4.22
C LEU A 143 5.56 8.57 -5.25
N ARG A 144 6.82 8.24 -5.01
CA ARG A 144 7.85 8.42 -6.03
C ARG A 144 7.72 7.24 -6.99
N THR A 145 7.07 7.44 -8.14
CA THR A 145 7.21 6.46 -9.23
C THR A 145 8.70 6.41 -9.56
N PRO A 146 9.40 5.28 -9.36
CA PRO A 146 10.79 5.21 -9.77
C PRO A 146 10.81 5.47 -11.26
N ARG A 147 11.44 6.58 -11.68
CA ARG A 147 11.74 6.79 -13.09
C ARG A 147 12.46 5.53 -13.54
N SER A 148 11.84 4.79 -14.46
CA SER A 148 12.46 3.63 -15.09
C SER A 148 13.89 4.03 -15.44
N ARG A 149 14.85 3.31 -14.87
CA ARG A 149 16.26 3.54 -15.12
C ARG A 149 16.55 3.06 -16.54
N ALA A 150 16.14 3.85 -17.53
CA ALA A 150 16.48 3.67 -18.93
C ALA A 150 17.97 4.00 -19.10
N SER A 151 18.83 3.08 -18.67
CA SER A 151 20.20 3.05 -19.18
C SER A 151 20.13 2.60 -20.63
N VAL A 152 19.80 3.52 -21.53
CA VAL A 152 20.08 3.37 -22.96
C VAL A 152 21.60 3.37 -23.09
N ARG A 153 22.20 2.17 -23.05
CA ARG A 153 23.51 1.96 -23.63
C ARG A 153 23.35 2.16 -25.13
N ARG A 154 23.66 3.38 -25.58
CA ARG A 154 23.72 3.76 -26.99
C ARG A 154 24.72 2.84 -27.70
N TRP A 155 24.20 1.84 -28.41
CA TRP A 155 24.97 0.97 -29.29
C TRP A 155 25.60 1.84 -30.37
N ARG A 156 26.94 1.88 -30.46
CA ARG A 156 27.65 2.52 -31.57
C ARG A 156 27.76 1.49 -32.70
N PRO A 157 27.24 1.74 -33.91
CA PRO A 157 27.52 0.86 -35.03
C PRO A 157 28.99 1.01 -35.43
N ILE A 158 29.67 -0.12 -35.62
CA ILE A 158 30.99 -0.19 -36.23
C ILE A 158 30.80 0.10 -37.72
N SER A 159 31.31 1.23 -38.19
CA SER A 159 31.48 1.51 -39.61
C SER A 159 32.95 1.79 -39.88
N ALA A 160 33.63 0.84 -40.52
CA ALA A 160 34.73 1.08 -41.46
C ALA A 160 35.28 -0.25 -41.99
N ILE A 161 34.74 -0.75 -43.10
CA ILE A 161 35.56 -1.47 -44.09
C ILE A 161 35.21 -0.86 -45.45
N SER A 162 36.11 -0.02 -45.93
CA SER A 162 36.09 0.54 -47.28
C SER A 162 36.88 -0.41 -48.21
N PRO A 163 36.39 -0.76 -49.42
CA PRO A 163 37.14 -1.59 -50.34
C PRO A 163 38.09 -0.72 -51.17
N ALA A 164 39.40 -0.96 -51.05
CA ALA A 164 40.39 -0.39 -51.96
C ALA A 164 40.30 -1.09 -53.33
N ARG A 165 39.91 -0.32 -54.34
CA ARG A 165 40.10 -0.60 -55.76
C ARG A 165 41.59 -0.48 -56.07
N THR A 166 42.21 -1.51 -56.60
CA THR A 166 43.49 -1.38 -57.32
C THR A 166 43.31 -1.83 -58.76
N SER A 167 43.62 -0.87 -59.62
CA SER A 167 43.67 -0.88 -61.07
C SER A 167 44.73 -1.84 -61.64
N THR A 168 44.41 -2.36 -62.82
CA THR A 168 45.19 -3.13 -63.80
C THR A 168 46.59 -2.55 -64.10
N PRO A 169 47.60 -3.37 -64.42
CA PRO A 169 48.78 -2.93 -65.16
C PRO A 169 48.69 -3.27 -66.66
N CYS A 170 49.44 -2.49 -67.45
CA CYS A 170 49.62 -2.51 -68.90
C CYS A 170 50.07 -3.85 -69.50
#